data_AF-R9JIE2-F1
#
_entry.id   AF-R9JIE2-F1
#
_cell.length_a   1.000
_cell.length_b   1.000
_cell.length_c   1.000
_cell.angle_alpha   90.00
_cell.angle_beta   90.00
_cell.angle_gamma   90.00
#
_symmetry.space_group_name_H-M   'P 1'
#
loop_
_entity.id
_entity.type
_entity.pdbx_description
1 polymer ?
#
loop_
_entity_poly.entity_id
_entity_poly.type
_entity_poly.pdbx_seq_one_letter_code
_entity_poly.pdbx_strand_id
1 'polypeptide(L)'
;MKRLSGQHERQAAIIERQIDEIETAIAMAKADNGERYTIKQMEKTKKSLTARLEKLNDTTRKDNVVTFEQLGVDRLFVDESHNYKNLFLYTKMRNVAGIAQTEAQKSSDMFAKCQYMDDVICCEL
;
A
#
# COMPACT_ATOMS: atom_id res chain seq x y z
N MET A 1 1.21 -15.88 -8.96
CA MET A 1 0.57 -14.63 -9.41
C MET A 1 1.68 -13.58 -9.55
N LYS A 2 2.13 -13.29 -10.78
CA LYS A 2 3.27 -12.38 -11.03
C LYS A 2 2.80 -10.92 -11.01
N ARG A 3 3.69 -10.03 -10.55
CA ARG A 3 3.46 -8.57 -10.38
C ARG A 3 3.28 -7.87 -11.73
N LEU A 4 2.39 -6.89 -11.78
CA LEU A 4 2.06 -6.13 -12.99
C LEU A 4 2.89 -4.83 -13.07
N SER A 5 3.36 -4.52 -14.27
CA SER A 5 4.36 -3.48 -14.57
C SER A 5 3.90 -2.02 -14.34
N GLY A 6 2.59 -1.74 -14.40
CA GLY A 6 2.02 -0.39 -14.12
C GLY A 6 1.58 -0.15 -12.67
N GLN A 7 1.59 -1.18 -11.81
CA GLN A 7 1.25 -1.01 -10.39
C GLN A 7 2.36 -0.31 -9.60
N HIS A 8 3.59 -0.25 -10.12
CA HIS A 8 4.74 0.25 -9.37
C HIS A 8 4.69 1.77 -9.15
N GLU A 9 4.32 2.56 -10.16
CA GLU A 9 4.18 4.01 -10.00
C GLU A 9 3.06 4.36 -9.01
N ARG A 10 1.91 3.68 -9.11
CA ARG A 10 0.81 3.86 -8.14
C ARG A 10 1.18 3.35 -6.75
N GLN A 11 1.85 2.21 -6.63
CA GLN A 11 2.33 1.71 -5.33
C GLN A 11 3.37 2.65 -4.73
N ALA A 12 4.26 3.23 -5.54
CA ALA A 12 5.21 4.25 -5.09
C ALA A 12 4.46 5.49 -4.57
N ALA A 13 3.49 6.01 -5.32
CA ALA A 13 2.67 7.15 -4.90
C ALA A 13 1.89 6.89 -3.59
N ILE A 14 1.37 5.66 -3.41
CA ILE A 14 0.71 5.27 -2.15
C ILE A 14 1.71 5.24 -0.98
N ILE A 15 2.91 4.68 -1.19
CA ILE A 15 3.94 4.61 -0.16
C ILE A 15 4.46 6.03 0.18
N GLU A 16 4.61 6.90 -0.81
CA GLU A 16 4.99 8.31 -0.62
C GLU A 16 3.94 9.04 0.23
N ARG A 17 2.66 8.90 -0.10
CA ARG A 17 1.56 9.46 0.70
C ARG A 17 1.58 8.98 2.15
N GLN A 18 1.85 7.69 2.38
CA GLN A 18 1.99 7.13 3.72
C GLN A 18 3.21 7.69 4.47
N ILE A 19 4.31 7.99 3.77
CA ILE A 19 5.47 8.65 4.35
C ILE A 19 5.10 10.09 4.77
N ASP A 20 4.42 10.85 3.91
CA ASP A 20 3.99 12.21 4.20
C ASP A 20 3.04 12.27 5.41
N GLU A 21 2.08 11.34 5.49
CA GLU A 21 1.17 11.23 6.64
C GLU A 21 1.94 10.96 7.95
N ILE A 22 2.94 10.08 7.92
CA ILE A 22 3.79 9.78 9.09
C ILE A 22 4.69 10.96 9.44
N GLU A 23 5.23 11.69 8.47
CA GLU A 23 6.00 12.90 8.72
C GLU A 23 5.16 13.98 9.40
N THR A 24 3.94 14.17 8.92
CA THR A 24 2.98 15.11 9.51
C THR A 24 2.64 14.69 10.94
N ALA A 25 2.42 13.40 11.18
CA ALA A 25 2.16 12.85 12.52
C ALA A 25 3.37 13.02 13.46
N ILE A 26 4.61 12.88 12.97
CA ILE A 26 5.83 13.15 13.75
C ILE A 26 5.94 14.64 14.11
N ALA A 27 5.61 15.53 13.17
CA ALA A 27 5.64 16.98 13.41
C ALA A 27 4.63 17.39 14.50
N MET A 28 3.40 16.86 14.44
CA MET A 28 2.39 17.08 15.47
C MET A 28 2.81 16.51 16.83
N ALA A 29 3.33 15.28 16.87
CA ALA A 29 3.78 14.66 18.12
C ALA A 29 4.96 15.41 18.76
N LYS A 30 5.82 16.06 17.97
CA LYS A 30 6.89 16.93 18.46
C LYS A 30 6.34 18.25 19.02
N ALA A 31 5.30 18.81 18.41
CA ALA A 31 4.64 20.03 18.89
C ALA A 31 3.88 19.81 20.22
N ASP A 32 3.25 18.65 20.38
CA ASP A 32 2.48 18.29 21.58
C ASP A 32 3.34 17.78 22.76
N ASN A 33 4.67 17.86 22.69
CA ASN A 33 5.59 17.22 23.65
C ASN A 33 5.27 15.72 23.86
N GLY A 34 4.85 15.04 22.80
CA GLY A 34 4.52 13.62 22.83
C GLY A 34 5.71 12.76 23.28
N GLU A 35 5.42 11.62 23.90
CA GLU A 35 6.44 10.74 24.45
C GLU A 35 7.54 10.42 23.41
N ARG A 36 8.80 10.56 23.83
CA ARG A 36 10.00 10.25 23.01
C ARG A 36 9.93 8.84 22.40
N TYR A 37 9.26 7.91 23.07
CA TYR A 37 9.07 6.54 22.60
C TYR A 37 8.20 6.48 21.32
N THR A 38 7.08 7.22 21.29
CA THR A 38 6.15 7.29 20.16
C THR A 38 6.83 7.89 18.92
N ILE A 39 7.63 8.95 19.10
CA ILE A 39 8.39 9.58 18.02
C ILE A 39 9.40 8.59 17.41
N LYS A 40 10.18 7.90 18.25
CA LYS A 40 11.18 6.92 17.80
C LYS A 40 10.55 5.75 17.03
N GLN A 41 9.34 5.34 17.40
CA GLN A 41 8.62 4.26 16.74
C GLN A 41 8.03 4.70 15.38
N MET A 42 7.56 5.94 15.27
CA MET A 42 7.13 6.53 13.99
C MET A 42 8.32 6.70 13.03
N GLU A 43 9.47 7.15 13.51
CA GLU A 43 10.70 7.22 12.71
C GLU A 43 11.16 5.86 12.19
N LYS A 44 11.00 4.78 12.98
CA LYS A 44 11.27 3.41 12.53
C LYS A 44 10.32 2.99 11.40
N THR A 45 9.03 3.34 11.53
CA THR A 45 8.01 3.05 10.51
C THR A 45 8.33 3.79 9.20
N LYS A 46 8.69 5.09 9.29
CA LYS A 46 9.17 5.87 8.15
C LYS A 46 10.33 5.19 7.42
N LYS A 47 11.38 4.78 8.16
CA LYS A 47 12.53 4.07 7.57
C LYS A 47 12.15 2.75 6.88
N SER A 48 11.16 2.03 7.41
CA SER A 48 10.67 0.80 6.78
C SER A 48 9.94 1.07 5.47
N LEU A 49 9.16 2.15 5.41
CA LEU A 49 8.43 2.55 4.20
C LEU A 49 9.39 3.08 3.13
N THR A 50 10.40 3.89 3.49
CA THR A 50 11.42 4.35 2.54
C THR A 50 12.22 3.19 1.97
N ALA A 51 12.61 2.20 2.79
CA ALA A 51 13.27 0.99 2.30
C ALA A 51 12.37 0.14 1.37
N ARG A 52 11.05 0.18 1.56
CA ARG A 52 10.08 -0.46 0.67
C ARG A 52 9.95 0.28 -0.65
N LEU A 53 10.00 1.61 -0.63
CA LEU A 53 10.01 2.48 -1.81
C LEU A 53 11.28 2.27 -2.65
N GLU A 54 12.46 2.26 -2.02
CA GLU A 54 13.73 1.99 -2.69
C GLU A 54 13.73 0.62 -3.38
N LYS A 55 13.23 -0.43 -2.70
CA LYS A 55 13.06 -1.76 -3.30
C LYS A 55 12.05 -1.81 -4.44
N LEU A 56 11.08 -0.89 -4.46
CA LEU A 56 10.13 -0.78 -5.57
C LEU A 56 10.79 -0.12 -6.79
N ASN A 57 11.60 0.92 -6.55
CA ASN A 57 12.36 1.65 -7.57
C ASN A 57 13.54 0.86 -8.13
N ASP A 58 14.00 -0.18 -7.44
CA ASP A 58 15.04 -1.10 -7.94
C ASP A 58 14.43 -2.08 -8.98
N THR A 59 14.04 -1.52 -10.13
CA THR A 59 13.29 -2.19 -11.20
C THR A 59 14.22 -2.79 -12.26
N THR A 60 15.29 -3.48 -11.84
CA THR A 60 16.23 -4.15 -12.76
C THR A 60 15.63 -5.38 -13.47
N ARG A 61 14.42 -5.81 -13.10
CA ARG A 61 13.69 -6.90 -13.76
C ARG A 61 12.42 -6.40 -14.45
N LYS A 62 12.60 -5.76 -15.61
CA LYS A 62 11.53 -5.46 -16.55
C LYS A 62 11.08 -6.74 -17.26
N ASP A 63 10.19 -7.51 -16.63
CA ASP A 63 9.39 -8.47 -17.40
C ASP A 63 8.30 -7.66 -18.11
N ASN A 64 8.35 -7.68 -19.45
CA ASN A 64 7.32 -7.18 -20.34
C ASN A 64 6.02 -7.98 -20.13
N VAL A 65 5.26 -7.63 -19.10
CA VAL A 65 3.93 -8.18 -18.85
C VAL A 65 2.90 -7.14 -19.25
N VAL A 66 1.89 -7.60 -20.00
CA VAL A 66 0.74 -6.80 -20.44
C VAL A 66 0.01 -6.26 -19.22
N THR A 67 -0.25 -4.95 -19.22
CA THR A 67 -0.97 -4.27 -18.12
C THR A 67 -2.48 -4.47 -18.25
N PHE A 68 -3.23 -4.33 -17.15
CA PHE A 68 -4.70 -4.37 -17.18
C PHE A 68 -5.29 -3.32 -18.15
N GLU A 69 -4.61 -2.18 -18.31
CA GLU A 69 -4.92 -1.14 -19.33
C GLU A 69 -4.83 -1.68 -20.74
N GLN A 70 -3.73 -2.35 -21.08
CA GLN A 70 -3.50 -2.89 -22.42
C GLN A 70 -4.45 -4.05 -22.75
N LEU A 71 -4.99 -4.73 -21.73
CA LEU A 71 -5.95 -5.83 -21.89
C LEU A 71 -7.40 -5.35 -22.00
N GLY A 72 -7.73 -4.12 -21.60
CA GLY A 72 -9.11 -3.61 -21.62
C GLY A 72 -10.06 -4.40 -20.70
N VAL A 73 -9.62 -4.73 -19.48
CA VAL A 73 -10.46 -5.50 -18.54
C VAL A 73 -11.41 -4.56 -17.81
N ASP A 74 -12.70 -4.63 -18.14
CA ASP A 74 -13.73 -3.78 -17.52
C ASP A 74 -14.33 -4.37 -16.22
N ARG A 75 -14.13 -5.67 -15.97
CA ARG A 75 -14.75 -6.38 -14.83
C ARG A 75 -13.81 -7.42 -14.22
N LEU A 76 -13.78 -7.46 -12.88
CA LEU A 76 -13.02 -8.42 -12.08
C LEU A 76 -13.98 -9.22 -11.21
N PHE A 77 -14.00 -10.54 -11.40
CA PHE A 77 -14.70 -11.47 -10.53
C PHE A 77 -13.68 -12.24 -9.69
N VAL A 78 -13.90 -12.29 -8.38
CA VAL A 78 -13.02 -12.97 -7.44
C VAL A 78 -13.77 -14.15 -6.85
N ASP A 79 -13.38 -15.36 -7.24
CA ASP A 79 -13.74 -16.56 -6.50
C ASP A 79 -12.78 -16.73 -5.31
N GLU A 80 -13.27 -17.35 -4.23
CA GLU A 80 -12.54 -17.54 -2.98
C GLU A 80 -11.99 -16.24 -2.35
N SER A 81 -12.84 -15.21 -2.27
CA SER A 81 -12.51 -13.89 -1.71
C SER A 81 -11.91 -13.94 -0.30
N HIS A 82 -12.26 -14.96 0.49
CA HIS A 82 -11.72 -15.20 1.82
C HIS A 82 -10.18 -15.33 1.84
N ASN A 83 -9.56 -15.64 0.70
CA ASN A 83 -8.10 -15.69 0.55
C ASN A 83 -7.42 -14.31 0.57
N TYR A 84 -8.14 -13.21 0.40
CA TYR A 84 -7.60 -11.85 0.30
C TYR A 84 -7.95 -10.95 1.49
N LYS A 85 -8.43 -11.54 2.59
CA LYS A 85 -8.87 -10.81 3.79
C LYS A 85 -7.74 -10.14 4.60
N ASN A 86 -6.49 -10.53 4.40
CA ASN A 86 -5.34 -10.05 5.16
C ASN A 86 -4.68 -8.86 4.46
N LEU A 87 -5.43 -7.77 4.25
CA LEU A 87 -4.92 -6.50 3.74
C LEU A 87 -4.25 -5.71 4.87
N PHE A 88 -3.15 -5.01 4.55
CA PHE A 88 -2.55 -4.07 5.50
C PHE A 88 -3.49 -2.91 5.77
N LEU A 89 -3.83 -2.69 7.04
CA LEU A 89 -4.61 -1.54 7.48
C LEU A 89 -3.77 -0.74 8.47
N TYR A 90 -3.52 0.53 8.17
CA TYR A 90 -2.93 1.45 9.13
C TYR A 90 -3.98 1.88 10.15
N THR A 91 -3.75 1.58 11.44
CA THR A 91 -4.60 2.01 12.54
C THR A 91 -3.76 2.45 13.73
N LYS A 92 -4.26 3.43 14.49
CA LYS A 92 -3.63 3.92 15.73
C LYS A 92 -3.67 2.85 16.85
N MET A 93 -4.61 1.90 16.79
CA MET A 93 -4.74 0.81 17.77
C MET A 93 -3.94 -0.42 17.35
N ARG A 94 -2.98 -0.86 18.16
CA ARG A 94 -2.26 -2.14 17.99
C ARG A 94 -2.91 -3.23 18.84
N ASN A 95 -2.81 -4.50 18.41
CA ASN A 95 -3.33 -5.69 19.10
C ASN A 95 -4.86 -5.76 19.26
N VAL A 96 -5.60 -5.27 18.27
CA VAL A 96 -7.05 -5.51 18.21
C VAL A 96 -7.29 -6.97 17.82
N ALA A 97 -8.01 -7.71 18.66
CA ALA A 97 -8.36 -9.11 18.40
C ALA A 97 -9.09 -9.23 17.05
N GLY A 98 -8.63 -10.14 16.20
CA GLY A 98 -9.19 -10.36 14.86
C GLY A 98 -8.54 -9.54 13.73
N ILE A 99 -7.65 -8.59 14.02
CA ILE A 99 -6.86 -7.89 12.99
C ILE A 99 -5.50 -8.58 12.82
N ALA A 100 -5.29 -9.21 11.67
CA ALA A 100 -4.01 -9.82 11.33
C ALA A 100 -2.92 -8.74 11.21
N GLN A 101 -1.84 -8.89 11.97
CA GLN A 101 -0.66 -7.99 11.93
C GLN A 101 0.30 -8.33 10.78
N THR A 102 0.07 -9.44 10.08
CA THR A 102 0.93 -9.92 9.01
C THR A 102 0.33 -9.54 7.66
N GLU A 103 1.07 -8.74 6.89
CA GLU A 103 0.65 -8.34 5.54
C GLU A 103 0.72 -9.52 4.58
N ALA A 104 -0.39 -9.85 3.93
CA ALA A 104 -0.39 -10.78 2.82
C ALA A 104 -0.25 -10.02 1.50
N GLN A 105 0.86 -10.28 0.79
CA GLN A 105 1.15 -9.63 -0.49
C GLN A 105 0.03 -9.80 -1.53
N LYS A 106 -0.65 -10.95 -1.55
CA LYS A 106 -1.81 -11.22 -2.40
C LYS A 106 -2.98 -10.28 -2.14
N SER A 107 -3.22 -9.91 -0.89
CA SER A 107 -4.33 -9.03 -0.51
C SER A 107 -4.03 -7.59 -0.91
N SER A 108 -2.78 -7.14 -0.73
CA SER A 108 -2.33 -5.82 -1.20
C SER A 108 -2.40 -5.70 -2.73
N ASP A 109 -2.06 -6.76 -3.46
CA ASP A 109 -2.17 -6.79 -4.93
C ASP A 109 -3.63 -6.71 -5.41
N MET A 110 -4.54 -7.45 -4.76
CA MET A 110 -5.97 -7.37 -5.07
C MET A 110 -6.57 -6.01 -4.76
N PHE A 111 -6.20 -5.40 -3.63
CA PHE A 111 -6.65 -4.05 -3.29
C PHE A 111 -6.19 -3.02 -4.32
N ALA A 112 -4.92 -3.09 -4.76
CA ALA A 112 -4.41 -2.22 -5.81
C ALA A 112 -5.17 -2.38 -7.14
N LYS A 113 -5.61 -3.59 -7.48
CA LYS A 113 -6.46 -3.86 -8.66
C LYS A 113 -7.86 -3.27 -8.52
N CYS A 114 -8.48 -3.40 -7.35
CA CYS A 114 -9.80 -2.81 -7.11
C CYS A 114 -9.75 -1.28 -7.19
N GLN A 115 -8.79 -0.64 -6.51
CA GLN A 115 -8.61 0.82 -6.61
C GLN A 115 -8.37 1.28 -8.05
N TYR A 116 -7.57 0.53 -8.80
CA TYR A 116 -7.34 0.81 -10.20
C TYR A 116 -8.65 0.79 -11.03
N MET A 117 -9.50 -0.22 -10.83
CA MET A 117 -10.79 -0.29 -11.50
C MET A 117 -11.73 0.83 -11.07
N ASP A 118 -11.77 1.16 -9.78
CA ASP A 118 -12.60 2.25 -9.26
C ASP A 118 -12.18 3.60 -9.87
N ASP A 119 -10.87 3.89 -9.92
CA ASP A 119 -10.33 5.15 -10.47
C ASP A 119 -10.65 5.31 -11.96
N VAL A 120 -10.54 4.22 -12.73
CA VAL A 120 -10.72 4.25 -14.20
C VAL A 120 -12.18 4.27 -14.58
N ILE A 121 -13.04 3.52 -13.87
CA ILE A 121 -14.47 3.42 -14.20
C ILE A 121 -15.25 4.62 -13.66
N CYS A 122 -14.86 5.20 -12.51
CA CYS A 122 -15.59 6.33 -11.93
C CYS A 122 -15.22 7.71 -12.51
N CYS A 123 -14.19 7.82 -13.34
CA CYS A 123 -13.88 9.08 -14.05
C CYS A 123 -14.58 9.25 -15.40
N GLU A 124 -15.32 8.24 -15.90
CA GLU A 124 -16.09 8.32 -17.16
C GLU A 124 -17.61 8.51 -16.97
N LEU A 125 -18.08 8.76 -15.74
CA LEU A 125 -19.48 9.10 -15.42
C LEU A 125 -19.59 10.46 -14.73
#